data_AF-A0A085WES6-F1
#
_entry.id   AF-A0A085WES6-F1
#
_cell.length_a   1.000
_cell.length_b   1.000
_cell.length_c   1.000
_cell.angle_alpha   90.00
_cell.angle_beta   90.00
_cell.angle_gamma   90.00
#
_symmetry.space_group_name_H-M   'P 1'
#
loop_
_entity.id
_entity.type
_entity.pdbx_description
1 polymer ?
#
loop_
_entity_poly.entity_id
_entity_poly.type
_entity_poly.pdbx_seq_one_letter_code
_entity_poly.pdbx_strand_id
1 'polypeptide(L)'
;MQWSEGRLKPLSLKLFAFGGTPGMAYSYATVPSLADSQGCQPVVEVDTYEVPSALPIASSVDRFFDTYARYLEALCAIPGFRKEGEVALTFPWEIPQFIGRDERLVELIRAGAFNALMRETGETRDWVERVLGAPSGM
;
A
#
# COMPACT_ATOMS: atom_id res chain seq x y z
N MET A 1 -20.56 -3.70 -11.48
CA MET A 1 -19.16 -3.70 -11.02
C MET A 1 -18.79 -5.16 -10.74
N GLN A 2 -18.08 -5.82 -11.66
CA GLN A 2 -17.80 -7.26 -11.58
C GLN A 2 -16.40 -7.42 -10.99
N TRP A 3 -16.34 -7.75 -9.70
CA TRP A 3 -15.09 -7.88 -8.96
C TRP A 3 -14.32 -9.12 -9.43
N SER A 4 -13.02 -8.96 -9.64
CA SER A 4 -12.15 -9.87 -10.38
C SER A 4 -11.53 -10.95 -9.49
N GLU A 5 -12.31 -11.94 -9.07
CA GLU A 5 -11.77 -13.16 -8.42
C GLU A 5 -10.72 -13.87 -9.30
N GLY A 6 -10.81 -13.72 -10.63
CA GLY A 6 -9.89 -14.34 -11.58
C GLY A 6 -8.48 -13.72 -11.63
N ARG A 7 -8.31 -12.44 -11.28
CA ARG A 7 -7.02 -11.72 -11.45
C ARG A 7 -6.04 -11.92 -10.29
N LEU A 8 -6.54 -12.35 -9.14
CA LEU A 8 -5.75 -12.54 -7.91
C LEU A 8 -5.22 -13.97 -7.73
N LYS A 9 -5.66 -14.91 -8.58
CA LYS A 9 -5.23 -16.32 -8.54
C LYS A 9 -3.71 -16.53 -8.48
N PRO A 10 -2.86 -15.72 -9.16
CA PRO A 10 -1.41 -15.93 -9.12
C PRO A 10 -0.78 -15.69 -7.74
N LEU A 11 -1.39 -14.84 -6.90
CA LEU A 11 -0.84 -14.52 -5.58
C LEU A 11 -1.07 -15.63 -4.54
N SER A 12 -1.86 -16.67 -4.86
CA SER A 12 -2.18 -17.82 -3.98
C SER A 12 -2.67 -17.45 -2.57
N LEU A 13 -2.99 -16.18 -2.32
CA LEU A 13 -3.37 -15.62 -1.04
C LEU A 13 -4.82 -15.17 -1.11
N LYS A 14 -5.56 -15.42 -0.03
CA LYS A 14 -6.90 -14.84 0.14
C LYS A 14 -6.71 -13.36 0.41
N LEU A 15 -7.20 -12.51 -0.48
CA LEU A 15 -7.15 -11.06 -0.36
C LEU A 15 -8.58 -10.54 -0.36
N PHE A 16 -8.90 -9.58 0.51
CA PHE A 16 -10.19 -8.90 0.49
C PHE A 16 -10.02 -7.49 -0.03
N ALA A 17 -10.36 -7.28 -1.30
CA ALA A 17 -10.30 -5.96 -1.93
C ALA A 17 -11.44 -5.06 -1.43
N PHE A 18 -11.12 -3.81 -1.11
CA PHE A 18 -12.09 -2.83 -0.60
C PHE A 18 -11.95 -1.43 -1.20
N GLY A 19 -10.93 -1.18 -2.01
CA GLY A 19 -10.70 0.12 -2.65
C GLY A 19 -9.91 0.02 -3.94
N GLY A 20 -9.86 1.12 -4.70
CA GLY A 20 -9.14 1.23 -5.97
C GLY A 20 -9.77 2.26 -6.90
N THR A 21 -9.07 2.60 -7.98
CA THR A 21 -9.58 3.53 -8.99
C THR A 21 -10.23 2.76 -10.13
N PRO A 22 -11.51 3.02 -10.47
CA PRO A 22 -12.15 2.38 -11.61
C PRO A 22 -11.34 2.55 -12.90
N GLY A 23 -11.09 1.44 -13.60
CA GLY A 23 -10.31 1.44 -14.84
C GLY A 23 -8.78 1.30 -14.65
N MET A 24 -8.28 1.38 -13.41
CA MET A 24 -6.87 1.08 -13.11
C MET A 24 -6.67 -0.39 -12.79
N ALA A 25 -5.45 -0.88 -13.03
CA ALA A 25 -5.06 -2.27 -12.76
C ALA A 25 -4.63 -2.52 -11.31
N TYR A 26 -4.90 -1.60 -10.38
CA TYR A 26 -4.59 -1.76 -8.97
C TYR A 26 -5.83 -1.70 -8.05
N SER A 27 -5.73 -2.35 -6.89
CA SER A 27 -6.74 -2.33 -5.83
C SER A 27 -6.11 -2.38 -4.45
N TYR A 28 -6.78 -1.86 -3.42
CA TYR A 28 -6.37 -2.04 -2.03
C TYR A 28 -7.07 -3.25 -1.43
N ALA A 29 -6.31 -4.11 -0.76
CA ALA A 29 -6.82 -5.33 -0.17
C ALA A 29 -6.20 -5.64 1.19
N THR A 30 -6.94 -6.35 2.06
CA THR A 30 -6.37 -6.89 3.30
C THR A 30 -5.70 -8.26 3.06
N VAL A 31 -4.77 -8.62 3.95
CA VAL A 31 -4.08 -9.93 3.97
C VAL A 31 -4.43 -10.71 5.26
N PRO A 32 -5.53 -11.48 5.29
CA PRO A 32 -6.00 -12.25 6.46
C PRO A 32 -4.97 -13.21 7.04
N SER A 33 -4.10 -13.80 6.22
CA SER A 33 -3.07 -14.73 6.69
C SER A 33 -2.00 -14.07 7.55
N LEU A 34 -1.94 -12.74 7.55
CA LEU A 34 -1.04 -11.92 8.37
C LEU A 34 -1.78 -11.18 9.49
N ALA A 35 -3.02 -11.58 9.80
CA ALA A 35 -3.77 -11.01 10.91
C ALA A 35 -3.03 -11.21 12.24
N ASP A 36 -3.04 -10.19 13.10
CA ASP A 36 -2.53 -10.33 14.46
C ASP A 36 -3.53 -11.05 15.39
N SER A 37 -3.17 -11.19 16.67
CA SER A 37 -4.01 -11.85 17.68
C SER A 37 -5.36 -11.18 17.93
N GLN A 38 -5.53 -9.93 17.51
CA GLN A 38 -6.79 -9.18 17.62
C GLN A 38 -7.59 -9.19 16.31
N GLY A 39 -7.04 -9.80 15.25
CA GLY A 39 -7.66 -9.87 13.93
C GLY A 39 -7.38 -8.66 13.05
N CYS A 40 -6.46 -7.77 13.42
CA CYS A 40 -6.06 -6.64 12.57
C CYS A 40 -5.25 -7.17 11.40
N GLN A 41 -5.73 -6.92 10.18
CA GLN A 41 -5.13 -7.41 8.94
C GLN A 41 -4.38 -6.29 8.22
N PRO A 42 -3.13 -6.52 7.79
CA PRO A 42 -2.41 -5.53 7.01
C PRO A 42 -3.06 -5.31 5.65
N VAL A 43 -2.86 -4.09 5.12
CA VAL A 43 -3.37 -3.64 3.83
C VAL A 43 -2.23 -3.58 2.83
N VAL A 44 -2.50 -4.06 1.63
CA VAL A 44 -1.60 -4.00 0.48
C VAL A 44 -2.26 -3.28 -0.70
N GLU A 45 -1.46 -2.66 -1.57
CA GLU A 45 -1.87 -2.34 -2.94
C GLU A 45 -1.54 -3.54 -3.78
N VAL A 46 -2.54 -4.09 -4.44
CA VAL A 46 -2.38 -5.18 -5.39
C VAL A 46 -2.35 -4.59 -6.77
N ASP A 47 -1.21 -4.69 -7.44
CA ASP A 47 -1.09 -4.45 -8.87
C ASP A 47 -1.35 -5.76 -9.62
N THR A 48 -2.26 -5.73 -10.58
CA THR A 48 -2.62 -6.88 -11.44
C THR A 48 -2.13 -6.72 -12.88
N TYR A 49 -1.37 -5.66 -13.17
CA TYR A 49 -0.79 -5.40 -14.49
C TYR A 49 0.39 -6.34 -14.75
N GLU A 50 0.33 -7.09 -15.87
CA GLU A 50 1.30 -8.11 -16.31
C GLU A 50 1.57 -9.27 -15.33
N VAL A 51 2.25 -8.99 -14.22
CA VAL A 51 2.61 -9.97 -13.18
C VAL A 51 2.04 -9.47 -11.85
N PRO A 52 1.02 -10.14 -11.30
CA PRO A 52 0.40 -9.70 -10.08
C PRO A 52 1.39 -9.62 -8.92
N SER A 53 1.28 -8.54 -8.16
CA SER A 53 2.11 -8.28 -7.00
C SER A 53 1.39 -7.43 -5.99
N ALA A 54 1.91 -7.38 -4.77
CA ALA A 54 1.34 -6.55 -3.73
C ALA A 54 2.39 -5.80 -2.92
N LEU A 55 2.15 -4.51 -2.69
CA LEU A 55 2.97 -3.65 -1.86
C LEU A 55 2.32 -3.44 -0.50
N PRO A 56 3.03 -3.64 0.62
CA PRO A 56 2.50 -3.35 1.95
C PRO A 56 2.29 -1.85 2.15
N ILE A 57 1.09 -1.42 2.54
CA ILE A 57 0.78 0.00 2.73
C ILE A 57 0.52 0.34 4.20
N ALA A 58 -0.12 -0.57 4.95
CA ALA A 58 -0.49 -0.32 6.34
C ALA A 58 -0.61 -1.63 7.12
N SER A 59 -0.42 -1.56 8.44
CA SER A 59 -0.60 -2.71 9.35
C SER A 59 -2.07 -3.03 9.63
N SER A 60 -2.98 -2.10 9.34
CA SER A 60 -4.44 -2.27 9.49
C SER A 60 -5.21 -1.34 8.55
N VAL A 61 -6.52 -1.57 8.41
CA VAL A 61 -7.43 -0.68 7.65
C VAL A 61 -7.51 0.72 8.27
N ASP A 62 -7.49 0.83 9.60
CA ASP A 62 -7.49 2.13 10.28
C ASP A 62 -6.22 2.92 9.97
N ARG A 63 -5.06 2.25 10.02
CA ARG A 63 -3.77 2.85 9.63
C ARG A 63 -3.71 3.21 8.15
N PHE A 64 -4.35 2.43 7.29
CA PHE A 64 -4.50 2.78 5.87
C PHE A 64 -5.26 4.10 5.71
N PHE A 65 -6.42 4.27 6.35
CA PHE A 65 -7.19 5.51 6.22
C PHE A 65 -6.50 6.72 6.85
N ASP A 66 -5.81 6.55 7.99
CA ASP A 66 -4.98 7.60 8.57
C ASP A 66 -3.87 8.04 7.59
N THR A 67 -3.14 7.08 7.02
CA THR A 67 -2.06 7.36 6.06
C THR A 67 -2.60 7.99 4.78
N TYR A 68 -3.74 7.50 4.27
CA TYR A 68 -4.38 8.04 3.09
C TYR A 68 -4.89 9.47 3.31
N ALA A 69 -5.42 9.78 4.49
CA ALA A 69 -5.79 11.15 4.86
C ALA A 69 -4.58 12.09 4.83
N ARG A 70 -3.44 11.68 5.41
CA ARG A 70 -2.19 12.47 5.35
C ARG A 70 -1.67 12.67 3.93
N TYR A 71 -1.81 11.67 3.08
CA TYR A 71 -1.51 11.80 1.65
C TYR A 71 -2.40 12.85 0.97
N LEU A 72 -3.73 12.81 1.19
CA LEU A 72 -4.65 13.78 0.62
C LEU A 72 -4.39 15.21 1.12
N GLU A 73 -4.05 15.37 2.40
CA GLU A 73 -3.61 16.64 2.99
C GLU A 73 -2.35 17.17 2.30
N ALA A 74 -1.33 16.32 2.11
CA ALA A 74 -0.09 16.67 1.43
C ALA A 74 -0.32 17.04 -0.04
N LEU A 75 -1.15 16.27 -0.75
CA LEU A 75 -1.53 16.53 -2.13
C LEU A 75 -2.22 17.90 -2.26
N CYS A 76 -3.12 18.23 -1.33
CA CYS A 76 -3.77 19.53 -1.26
C CYS A 76 -2.85 20.70 -0.88
N ALA A 77 -1.66 20.44 -0.34
CA ALA A 77 -0.68 21.47 -0.04
C ALA A 77 0.16 21.88 -1.27
N ILE A 78 0.13 21.09 -2.36
CA ILE A 78 0.90 21.36 -3.57
C ILE A 78 0.25 22.51 -4.36
N PRO A 79 1.00 23.59 -4.67
CA PRO A 79 0.54 24.62 -5.59
C PRO A 79 0.20 24.00 -6.95
N GLY A 80 -0.97 24.30 -7.51
CA GLY A 80 -1.43 23.71 -8.78
C GLY A 80 -2.43 22.58 -8.59
N PHE A 81 -2.26 21.71 -7.59
CA PHE A 81 -3.18 20.58 -7.39
C PHE A 81 -4.65 21.02 -7.19
N ARG A 82 -4.89 22.01 -6.33
CA ARG A 82 -6.26 22.49 -6.05
C ARG A 82 -6.95 23.15 -7.25
N LYS A 83 -6.19 23.68 -8.20
CA LYS A 83 -6.71 24.45 -9.33
C LYS A 83 -6.81 23.62 -10.60
N GLU A 84 -5.80 22.79 -10.85
CA GLU A 84 -5.56 22.14 -12.14
C GLU A 84 -5.51 20.61 -12.02
N GLY A 85 -5.52 20.07 -10.80
CA GLY A 85 -5.48 18.62 -10.56
C GLY A 85 -4.14 18.00 -10.93
N GLU A 86 -3.05 18.77 -10.93
CA GLU A 86 -1.71 18.29 -11.25
C GLU A 86 -1.34 17.07 -10.40
N VAL A 87 -1.11 15.92 -11.04
CA VAL A 87 -0.73 14.69 -10.33
C VAL A 87 0.73 14.79 -9.92
N ALA A 88 0.97 15.44 -8.79
CA ALA A 88 2.30 15.68 -8.27
C ALA A 88 2.77 14.61 -7.27
N LEU A 89 1.85 13.79 -6.73
CA LEU A 89 2.17 12.65 -5.86
C LEU A 89 1.32 11.45 -6.25
N THR A 90 1.96 10.29 -6.32
CA THR A 90 1.28 9.00 -6.55
C THR A 90 1.35 8.17 -5.28
N PHE A 91 0.19 7.85 -4.71
CA PHE A 91 0.10 6.92 -3.58
C PHE A 91 0.26 5.48 -4.07
N PRO A 92 1.02 4.61 -3.38
CA PRO A 92 1.87 4.82 -2.20
C PRO A 92 3.33 5.20 -2.53
N TRP A 93 3.69 5.23 -3.82
CA TRP A 93 5.06 5.36 -4.32
C TRP A 93 5.79 6.63 -3.86
N GLU A 94 5.10 7.77 -3.80
CA GLU A 94 5.69 9.07 -3.45
C GLU A 94 5.53 9.47 -1.98
N ILE A 95 5.00 8.59 -1.14
CA ILE A 95 4.76 8.86 0.29
C ILE A 95 5.35 7.82 1.27
N PRO A 96 6.51 7.20 1.03
CA PRO A 96 7.06 6.21 1.95
C PRO A 96 7.32 6.78 3.36
N GLN A 97 7.52 8.09 3.50
CA GLN A 97 7.67 8.78 4.79
C GLN A 97 6.42 8.79 5.66
N PHE A 98 5.23 8.66 5.08
CA PHE A 98 3.99 8.53 5.86
C PHE A 98 3.73 7.07 6.22
N ILE A 99 4.01 6.16 5.30
CA ILE A 99 3.87 4.71 5.48
C ILE A 99 4.84 4.21 6.55
N GLY A 100 6.10 4.66 6.53
CA GLY A 100 7.10 4.25 7.51
C GLY A 100 6.87 4.73 8.95
N ARG A 101 5.83 5.55 9.20
CA ARG A 101 5.38 5.89 10.56
C ARG A 101 4.54 4.77 11.19
N ASP A 102 4.04 3.84 10.39
CA ASP A 102 3.37 2.64 10.87
C ASP A 102 4.42 1.63 11.35
N GLU A 103 4.81 1.74 12.62
CA GLU A 103 5.86 0.90 13.21
C GLU A 103 5.57 -0.59 13.05
N ARG A 104 4.31 -0.98 13.20
CA ARG A 104 3.91 -2.38 13.06
C ARG A 104 4.09 -2.87 11.62
N LEU A 105 3.77 -2.04 10.64
CA LEU A 105 4.03 -2.36 9.24
C LEU A 105 5.54 -2.51 8.99
N VAL A 106 6.35 -1.58 9.52
CA VAL A 106 7.81 -1.61 9.39
C VAL A 106 8.40 -2.90 9.98
N GLU A 107 7.92 -3.35 11.13
CA GLU A 107 8.30 -4.64 11.70
C GLU A 107 7.98 -5.82 10.78
N LEU A 108 6.77 -5.85 10.21
CA LEU A 108 6.34 -6.91 9.30
C LEU A 108 7.18 -6.93 8.01
N ILE A 109 7.52 -5.75 7.47
CA ILE A 109 8.41 -5.61 6.31
C ILE A 109 9.81 -6.13 6.65
N ARG A 110 10.38 -5.73 7.80
CA ARG A 110 11.70 -6.22 8.24
C ARG A 110 11.73 -7.72 8.49
N ALA A 111 10.62 -8.29 8.96
CA ALA A 111 10.46 -9.73 9.14
C ALA A 111 10.27 -10.50 7.82
N GLY A 112 10.17 -9.80 6.68
CA GLY A 112 10.00 -10.41 5.36
C GLY A 112 8.59 -10.96 5.12
N ALA A 113 7.58 -10.52 5.89
CA ALA A 113 6.22 -11.06 5.82
C ALA A 113 5.55 -10.89 4.45
N PHE A 114 6.03 -9.93 3.64
CA PHE A 114 5.49 -9.60 2.31
C PHE A 114 6.42 -10.02 1.15
N ASN A 115 7.55 -10.69 1.40
CA ASN A 115 8.55 -10.95 0.35
C ASN A 115 7.97 -11.76 -0.82
N ALA A 116 7.09 -12.72 -0.56
CA ALA A 116 6.43 -13.51 -1.59
C ALA A 116 5.36 -12.75 -2.40
N LEU A 117 4.95 -11.56 -1.93
CA LEU A 117 3.94 -10.72 -2.55
C LEU A 117 4.54 -9.63 -3.45
N MET A 118 5.71 -9.11 -3.09
CA MET A 118 6.34 -7.97 -3.75
C MET A 118 7.05 -8.37 -5.06
N ARG A 119 7.11 -7.46 -6.03
CA ARG A 119 7.97 -7.65 -7.21
C ARG A 119 9.43 -7.42 -6.83
N GLU A 120 10.31 -8.25 -7.37
CA GLU A 120 11.76 -8.10 -7.21
C GLU A 120 12.34 -7.06 -8.19
N THR A 121 11.83 -5.83 -8.17
CA THR A 121 12.34 -4.71 -9.00
C THR A 121 13.21 -3.75 -8.18
N GLY A 122 14.08 -2.99 -8.86
CA GLY A 122 14.86 -1.92 -8.21
C GLY A 122 13.96 -0.88 -7.55
N GLU A 123 12.91 -0.45 -8.25
CA GLU A 123 11.91 0.50 -7.74
C GLU A 123 11.24 0.02 -6.44
N THR A 124 10.84 -1.26 -6.37
CA THR A 124 10.26 -1.83 -5.14
C THR A 124 11.27 -1.84 -4.00
N ARG A 125 12.54 -2.18 -4.28
CA ARG A 125 13.60 -2.20 -3.26
C ARG A 125 13.88 -0.79 -2.73
N ASP A 126 14.06 0.18 -3.61
CA ASP A 126 14.29 1.58 -3.25
C ASP A 126 13.12 2.13 -2.42
N TRP A 127 11.88 1.77 -2.80
CA TRP A 127 10.69 2.12 -2.05
C TRP A 127 10.68 1.51 -0.65
N VAL A 128 11.00 0.21 -0.51
CA VAL A 128 11.12 -0.46 0.79
C VAL A 128 12.19 0.20 1.66
N GLU A 129 13.36 0.53 1.10
CA GLU A 129 14.43 1.23 1.82
C GLU A 129 13.97 2.58 2.35
N ARG A 130 13.21 3.36 1.55
CA ARG A 130 12.64 4.64 1.98
C ARG A 130 11.62 4.47 3.11
N VAL A 131 10.78 3.43 3.05
CA VAL A 131 9.83 3.11 4.15
C VAL A 131 10.58 2.73 5.42
N LEU A 132 11.59 1.89 5.32
CA LEU A 132 12.36 1.41 6.46
C LEU A 132 13.26 2.47 7.10
N GLY A 133 13.68 3.47 6.30
CA GLY A 133 14.49 4.60 6.73
C GLY A 133 13.69 5.84 7.15
N ALA A 134 12.37 5.81 7.07
CA ALA A 134 11.53 6.92 7.52
C ALA A 134 11.66 7.08 9.05
N PRO A 135 11.74 8.33 9.56
CA PRO A 135 11.78 8.55 11.00
C PRO A 135 10.48 8.05 11.64
N SER A 136 10.61 7.17 12.64
CA SER A 136 9.51 6.81 13.54
C SER A 136 8.98 8.10 14.16
N GLY A 137 7.66 8.29 14.12
CA GLY A 137 7.03 9.49 14.67
C GLY A 137 7.40 9.65 16.14
N MET A 138 7.88 10.83 16.52
CA MET A 138 8.14 11.23 17.90
C MET A 138 6.85 11.76 18.55
#